data_AF-A0A538LIN2-F1
#
_entry.id   AF-A0A538LIN2-F1
#
_cell.length_a   1.000
_cell.length_b   1.000
_cell.length_c   1.000
_cell.angle_alpha   90.00
_cell.angle_beta   90.00
_cell.angle_gamma   90.00
#
_symmetry.space_group_name_H-M   'P 1'
#
loop_
_entity.id
_entity.type
_entity.pdbx_description
1 polymer ?
#
loop_
_entity_poly.entity_id
_entity_poly.type
_entity_poly.pdbx_seq_one_letter_code
_entity_poly.pdbx_strand_id
1 'polypeptide(L)' 'MNERDLLAEEFERHRGRLRAVAYRMLGSMSEAEDAVQEAWLRLDRTDSDAVANLGGWLTTVVARASLDMLRARRARRE' A
#
# COMPACT_ATOMS: atom_id res chain seq x y z
N MET A 1 22.66 -5.40 -9.21
CA MET A 1 21.33 -4.97 -8.77
C MET A 1 21.25 -5.30 -7.29
N ASN A 2 20.97 -4.32 -6.44
CA ASN A 2 20.83 -4.57 -5.00
C ASN A 2 19.42 -5.12 -4.71
N GLU A 3 19.20 -5.68 -3.53
CA GLU A 3 17.89 -6.22 -3.10
C GLU A 3 16.77 -5.17 -3.14
N ARG A 4 17.09 -3.92 -2.78
CA ARG A 4 16.12 -2.80 -2.80
C ARG A 4 15.65 -2.46 -4.22
N ASP A 5 16.51 -2.56 -5.21
CA ASP A 5 16.19 -2.31 -6.62
C ASP A 5 15.18 -3.38 -7.11
N LEU A 6 15.41 -4.65 -6.75
CA LEU A 6 14.48 -5.75 -7.07
C LEU A 6 13.12 -5.56 -6.41
N LEU A 7 13.09 -5.14 -5.14
CA LEU A 7 11.85 -4.82 -4.43
C LEU A 7 11.10 -3.64 -5.06
N ALA A 8 11.81 -2.61 -5.51
CA ALA A 8 11.22 -1.49 -6.21
C ALA A 8 10.57 -1.93 -7.53
N GLU A 9 11.24 -2.78 -8.30
CA GLU A 9 10.71 -3.33 -9.56
C GLU A 9 9.47 -4.21 -9.35
N GLU A 10 9.47 -5.07 -8.33
CA GLU A 10 8.29 -5.89 -7.98
C GLU A 10 7.13 -5.02 -7.45
N PHE A 11 7.42 -4.00 -6.65
CA PHE A 11 6.41 -3.07 -6.16
C PHE A 11 5.77 -2.26 -7.30
N GLU A 12 6.58 -1.72 -8.22
CA GLU A 12 6.09 -0.91 -9.34
C GLU A 12 5.15 -1.74 -10.25
N ARG A 13 5.42 -3.04 -10.43
CA ARG A 13 4.51 -3.98 -11.10
C ARG A 13 3.13 -4.08 -10.44
N HIS A 14 3.02 -3.82 -9.15
CA HIS A 14 1.75 -3.84 -8.41
C HIS A 14 1.14 -2.46 -8.20
N ARG A 15 1.92 -1.38 -8.31
CA ARG A 15 1.52 -0.01 -7.95
C ARG A 15 0.22 0.45 -8.61
N GLY A 16 0.06 0.21 -9.90
CA GLY A 16 -1.17 0.56 -10.63
C GLY A 16 -2.42 -0.13 -10.06
N ARG A 17 -2.33 -1.44 -9.77
CA ARG A 17 -3.43 -2.21 -9.16
C ARG A 17 -3.72 -1.74 -7.74
N LEU A 18 -2.68 -1.53 -6.93
CA LEU A 18 -2.80 -1.09 -5.55
C LEU A 18 -3.47 0.28 -5.46
N ARG A 19 -3.07 1.22 -6.31
CA ARG A 19 -3.70 2.54 -6.42
C ARG A 19 -5.19 2.43 -6.79
N ALA A 20 -5.54 1.56 -7.74
CA ALA A 20 -6.93 1.32 -8.12
C ALA A 20 -7.77 0.72 -6.96
N VAL A 21 -7.18 -0.18 -6.16
CA VAL A 21 -7.83 -0.73 -4.95
C VAL A 21 -8.08 0.38 -3.92
N ALA A 22 -7.05 1.14 -3.56
CA ALA A 22 -7.16 2.22 -2.59
C ALA A 22 -8.15 3.29 -3.05
N TYR A 23 -8.11 3.67 -4.32
CA TYR A 23 -9.04 4.65 -4.90
C TYR A 23 -10.50 4.21 -4.77
N ARG A 24 -10.82 2.94 -5.03
CA ARG A 24 -12.18 2.41 -4.84
C ARG A 24 -12.66 2.46 -3.39
N MET A 25 -11.75 2.32 -2.43
CA MET A 25 -12.08 2.37 -1.00
C MET A 25 -12.21 3.81 -0.47
N LEU A 26 -11.31 4.68 -0.91
CA LEU A 26 -11.12 6.01 -0.34
C LEU A 26 -11.90 7.10 -1.09
N GLY A 27 -12.23 6.88 -2.36
CA GLY A 27 -12.89 7.83 -3.24
C GLY A 27 -12.05 9.08 -3.56
N SER A 28 -10.74 9.03 -3.29
CA SER A 28 -9.81 10.16 -3.39
C SER A 28 -8.48 9.68 -3.96
N MET A 29 -8.00 10.34 -5.02
CA MET A 29 -6.74 9.95 -5.66
C MET A 29 -5.54 10.24 -4.76
N SER A 30 -5.50 11.40 -4.11
CA SER A 30 -4.39 11.76 -3.22
C SER A 30 -4.27 10.77 -2.07
N GLU A 31 -5.39 10.44 -1.42
CA GLU A 31 -5.37 9.48 -0.32
C GLU A 31 -5.11 8.05 -0.79
N ALA A 32 -5.46 7.71 -2.02
CA ALA A 32 -5.05 6.44 -2.63
C ALA A 32 -3.54 6.37 -2.84
N GLU A 33 -2.91 7.45 -3.27
CA GLU A 33 -1.45 7.55 -3.40
C GLU A 33 -0.77 7.46 -2.03
N ASP A 34 -1.31 8.14 -1.01
CA ASP A 34 -0.80 8.06 0.36
C ASP A 34 -0.85 6.62 0.91
N ALA A 35 -1.96 5.91 0.69
CA ALA A 35 -2.10 4.52 1.13
C ALA A 35 -1.09 3.59 0.43
N VAL A 36 -0.80 3.83 -0.86
CA VAL A 36 0.22 3.08 -1.62
C VAL A 36 1.63 3.42 -1.14
N GLN A 37 1.92 4.67 -0.81
CA GLN A 37 3.19 5.09 -0.23
C GLN A 37 3.42 4.45 1.14
N GLU A 38 2.41 4.42 2.02
CA GLU A 38 2.49 3.73 3.31
C GLU A 38 2.82 2.23 3.12
N ALA A 39 2.25 1.60 2.09
CA ALA A 39 2.57 0.21 1.77
C ALA A 39 4.03 0.02 1.32
N TRP A 40 4.57 0.94 0.52
CA TRP A 40 5.98 0.96 0.14
C TRP A 40 6.90 1.08 1.38
N LEU A 41 6.60 2.03 2.27
CA LEU A 41 7.39 2.23 3.49
C LEU A 41 7.33 1.02 4.44
N ARG A 42 6.23 0.28 4.46
CA ARG A 42 6.14 -0.98 5.21
C ARG A 42 6.92 -2.09 4.54
N LEU A 43 6.94 -2.15 3.21
CA LEU A 43 7.73 -3.13 2.46
C LEU A 43 9.22 -2.95 2.74
N ASP A 44 9.75 -1.72 2.65
CA ASP A 44 11.18 -1.42 2.91
C ASP A 44 11.63 -1.77 4.35
N ARG A 45 10.69 -1.84 5.29
CA ARG A 45 10.95 -2.22 6.70
C ARG A 45 10.69 -3.70 7.00
N THR A 46 10.13 -4.45 6.05
CA THR A 46 9.81 -5.86 6.22
C THR A 46 10.90 -6.69 5.56
N ASP A 47 11.29 -7.78 6.21
CA ASP A 47 12.11 -8.81 5.57
C ASP A 47 11.29 -9.47 4.44
N SER A 48 11.52 -9.04 3.21
CA SER A 48 10.75 -9.43 2.03
C SER A 48 10.97 -10.88 1.62
N ASP A 49 12.09 -11.49 2.01
CA ASP A 49 12.40 -12.89 1.74
C ASP A 49 11.43 -13.84 2.46
N ALA A 50 10.80 -13.37 3.54
CA ALA A 50 9.75 -14.12 4.24
C ALA A 50 8.36 -14.01 3.56
N VAL A 51 8.19 -13.15 2.55
CA VAL A 51 6.89 -12.88 1.92
C VAL A 51 6.71 -13.72 0.65
N ALA A 52 6.18 -14.94 0.81
CA ALA A 52 5.94 -15.86 -0.30
C ALA A 52 4.98 -15.33 -1.39
N ASN A 53 4.07 -14.40 -1.03
CA ASN A 53 3.16 -13.74 -1.98
C ASN A 53 3.13 -12.23 -1.74
N LEU A 54 4.11 -11.54 -2.33
CA LEU A 54 4.25 -10.09 -2.20
C LEU A 54 3.00 -9.33 -2.68
N GLY A 55 2.42 -9.73 -3.81
CA GLY A 55 1.23 -9.09 -4.36
C GLY A 55 0.01 -9.15 -3.42
N GLY A 56 -0.22 -10.30 -2.79
CA GLY A 56 -1.29 -10.49 -1.80
C GLY A 56 -1.02 -9.74 -0.49
N TRP A 57 0.23 -9.74 -0.04
CA TRP A 57 0.67 -8.98 1.12
C TRP A 57 0.45 -7.47 0.90
N LEU A 58 0.90 -6.93 -0.23
CA LEU A 58 0.74 -5.51 -0.58
C LEU A 58 -0.73 -5.09 -0.65
N THR A 59 -1.59 -5.91 -1.27
CA THR A 59 -3.04 -5.63 -1.30
C THR A 59 -3.63 -5.55 0.10
N THR A 60 -3.19 -6.42 1.01
CA THR A 60 -3.64 -6.41 2.40
C THR A 60 -3.18 -5.16 3.13
N VAL A 61 -1.92 -4.77 2.95
CA VAL A 61 -1.35 -3.57 3.58
C VAL A 61 -2.09 -2.31 3.11
N VAL A 62 -2.30 -2.16 1.80
CA VAL A 62 -3.03 -1.02 1.21
C VAL A 62 -4.49 -0.97 1.68
N ALA A 63 -5.17 -2.10 1.75
CA ALA A 63 -6.55 -2.16 2.26
C ALA A 63 -6.62 -1.72 3.73
N ARG A 64 -5.67 -2.15 4.57
CA ARG A 64 -5.61 -1.73 5.98
C ARG A 64 -5.33 -0.24 6.12
N ALA A 65 -4.33 0.28 5.42
CA ALA A 65 -4.05 1.72 5.41
C ALA A 65 -5.29 2.53 4.98
N SER A 66 -6.00 2.08 3.96
CA SER A 66 -7.24 2.72 3.50
C SER A 66 -8.34 2.72 4.58
N LEU A 67 -8.54 1.59 5.28
CA LEU A 67 -9.51 1.51 6.38
C LEU A 67 -9.14 2.43 7.54
N ASP A 68 -7.86 2.53 7.88
CA ASP A 68 -7.39 3.40 8.96
C ASP A 68 -7.60 4.89 8.62
N MET A 69 -7.38 5.27 7.36
CA MET A 69 -7.69 6.62 6.88
C MET A 69 -9.19 6.92 6.97
N LEU A 70 -10.07 5.99 6.57
CA LEU A 70 -11.53 6.16 6.70
C LEU A 70 -11.96 6.32 8.16
N ARG A 71 -11.38 5.54 9.08
CA ARG A 71 -11.61 5.68 10.52
C ARG A 71 -11.18 7.05 11.03
N ALA A 72 -10.00 7.53 10.63
CA ALA A 72 -9.50 8.85 10.99
C ALA A 72 -10.35 10.01 10.40
N ARG A 73 -10.93 9.84 9.21
CA ARG A 73 -11.89 10.82 8.65
C ARG A 73 -13.15 10.90 9.49
N ARG A 74 -13.66 9.76 9.97
CA ARG A 74 -14.86 9.70 10.81
C ARG A 74 -14.62 10.39 12.15
N ALA A 75 -13.52 10.07 12.83
CA ALA A 75 -13.17 10.63 14.13
C ALA A 75 -12.96 12.16 14.09
N ARG A 76 -12.55 12.74 12.96
CA ARG A 76 -12.41 14.20 12.79
C ARG A 76 -13.74 14.95 12.58
N ARG A 77 -14.82 14.23 12.28
CA ARG A 77 -16.16 14.82 12.08
C ARG A 77 -17.02 14.80 13.34
N GLU A 78 -16.55 14.11 14.38
CA GLU A 78 -17.13 14.05 15.73
C GLU A 78 -16.52 15.16 16.59
#